data_AF-A0AAN9SD14-F1
#
_entry.id   AF-A0AAN9SD14-F1
#
_cell.length_a   1.000
_cell.length_b   1.000
_cell.length_c   1.000
_cell.angle_alpha   90.00
_cell.angle_beta   90.00
_cell.angle_gamma   90.00
#
_symmetry.space_group_name_H-M   'P 1'
#
loop_
_entity.id
_entity.type
_entity.pdbx_description
1 polymer ?
#
loop_
_entity_poly.entity_id
_entity_poly.type
_entity_poly.pdbx_seq_one_letter_code
_entity_poly.pdbx_strand_id
1 'polypeptide(L)' 'MASRRLEADRFFTSNYNEETYTKTGLAWVNSTETLKDVLDRHYSGLTAKWMNYESAFSVWDSAPQPHNPMPLYLRIPN' A
#
# COMPACT_ATOMS: atom_id res chain seq x y z
N MET A 1 -15.49 -12.89 -0.56
CA MET A 1 -14.72 -13.27 0.65
C MET A 1 -13.74 -12.20 1.10
N ALA A 2 -13.00 -11.52 0.20
CA ALA A 2 -12.07 -10.45 0.58
C ALA A 2 -12.75 -9.28 1.30
N SER A 3 -13.81 -8.71 0.73
CA SER A 3 -14.56 -7.60 1.34
C SER A 3 -15.07 -7.96 2.74
N ARG A 4 -15.63 -9.17 2.89
CA ARG A 4 -16.13 -9.68 4.19
C ARG A 4 -15.06 -9.71 5.29
N ARG A 5 -13.77 -9.94 4.96
CA ARG A 5 -12.70 -9.92 5.98
C ARG A 5 -12.51 -8.54 6.59
N LEU A 6 -12.74 -7.48 5.81
CA LEU A 6 -12.64 -6.09 6.28
C LEU A 6 -13.96 -5.65 6.91
N GLU A 7 -15.08 -5.83 6.20
CA GLU A 7 -16.39 -5.32 6.61
C GLU A 7 -16.96 -6.01 7.84
N ALA A 8 -16.63 -7.30 8.08
CA ALA A 8 -17.17 -8.04 9.22
C ALA A 8 -16.32 -7.92 10.49
N ASP A 9 -15.13 -7.33 10.42
CA ASP A 9 -14.24 -7.15 11.56
C ASP A 9 -14.40 -5.74 12.16
N ARG A 10 -14.70 -5.69 13.45
CA ARG A 10 -14.81 -4.44 14.21
C ARG A 10 -13.56 -3.57 14.10
N PHE A 11 -12.36 -4.16 14.06
CA PHE A 11 -11.11 -3.40 14.04
C PHE A 11 -10.83 -2.69 12.71
N PHE A 12 -11.47 -3.13 11.62
CA PHE A 12 -11.45 -2.44 10.33
C PHE A 12 -12.70 -1.59 10.07
N THR A 13 -13.65 -1.57 11.01
CA THR A 13 -14.92 -0.83 10.90
C THR A 13 -15.16 0.06 12.11
N SER A 14 -16.02 -0.36 13.06
CA SER A 14 -16.46 0.45 14.20
C SER A 14 -15.32 0.91 15.12
N ASN A 15 -14.24 0.13 15.18
CA ASN A 15 -13.06 0.37 16.03
C ASN A 15 -11.83 0.80 15.23
N TYR A 16 -11.96 1.16 13.96
CA TYR A 16 -10.88 1.78 13.20
C TYR A 16 -10.78 3.28 13.53
N ASN A 17 -10.32 3.60 14.74
CA ASN A 17 -10.28 4.96 15.28
C ASN A 17 -9.07 5.18 16.24
N GLU A 18 -8.78 6.44 16.57
CA GLU A 18 -7.64 6.81 17.42
C GLU A 18 -7.79 6.34 18.87
N GLU A 19 -9.00 6.11 19.36
CA GLU A 19 -9.22 5.57 20.71
C GLU A 19 -8.71 4.13 20.81
N THR A 20 -8.98 3.32 19.78
CA THR A 20 -8.56 1.91 19.74
C THR A 20 -7.08 1.78 19.34
N TYR A 21 -6.63 2.55 18.35
CA TYR A 21 -5.29 2.41 17.77
C TYR A 21 -4.24 3.34 18.37
N THR A 22 -4.62 4.28 19.24
CA THR A 22 -3.88 5.52 19.57
C THR A 22 -3.71 6.43 18.35
N LYS A 23 -3.58 7.74 18.59
CA LYS A 23 -3.31 8.71 17.51
C LYS A 23 -2.06 8.34 16.71
N THR A 24 -0.98 7.96 17.39
CA THR A 24 0.28 7.56 16.74
C THR A 24 0.15 6.25 15.96
N GLY A 25 -0.58 5.27 16.50
CA GLY A 25 -0.77 3.99 15.83
C GLY A 25 -1.66 4.11 14.59
N LEU A 26 -2.76 4.88 14.66
CA LEU A 26 -3.61 5.08 13.49
C LEU A 26 -2.89 5.89 12.40
N ALA A 27 -2.12 6.92 12.78
CA ALA A 27 -1.29 7.66 11.84
C ALA A 27 -0.22 6.78 11.17
N TRP A 28 0.35 5.80 11.89
CA TRP A 28 1.27 4.83 11.33
C TRP A 28 0.61 3.94 10.27
N VAL A 29 -0.60 3.43 10.55
CA VAL A 29 -1.36 2.63 9.58
C VAL A 29 -1.68 3.47 8.34
N ASN A 30 -2.22 4.68 8.52
CA ASN A 30 -2.61 5.59 7.44
C ASN A 30 -1.44 6.20 6.63
N SER A 31 -0.19 6.01 7.06
CA SER A 31 0.99 6.47 6.32
C SER A 31 1.75 5.33 5.65
N THR A 32 1.31 4.08 5.84
CA THR A 32 1.95 2.89 5.29
C THR A 32 1.06 2.29 4.21
N GLU A 33 1.36 2.59 2.95
CA GLU A 33 0.50 2.22 1.81
C GLU A 33 0.96 0.91 1.14
N THR A 34 2.25 0.60 1.21
CA THR A 34 2.86 -0.48 0.42
C THR A 34 3.81 -1.36 1.23
N LEU A 35 4.08 -2.57 0.72
CA LEU A 35 5.13 -3.43 1.28
C LEU A 35 6.52 -2.77 1.20
N LYS A 36 6.75 -1.92 0.19
CA LYS A 36 7.98 -1.15 0.05
C LYS A 36 8.23 -0.27 1.27
N ASP A 37 7.21 0.43 1.77
CA ASP A 37 7.32 1.33 2.94
C ASP A 37 7.76 0.59 4.20
N VAL A 38 7.36 -0.68 4.34
CA VAL A 38 7.78 -1.54 5.46
C VAL A 38 9.21 -2.01 5.27
N LEU A 39 9.59 -2.42 4.05
CA LEU A 39 10.96 -2.83 3.73
C LEU A 39 11.94 -1.68 3.94
N ASP A 40 11.63 -0.47 3.48
CA ASP A 40 12.50 0.70 3.61
C ASP A 40 12.70 1.12 5.07
N ARG A 41 11.71 0.88 5.92
CA ARG A 41 11.77 1.16 7.36
C ARG A 41 12.73 0.24 8.10
N HIS A 42 12.77 -1.04 7.72
CA HIS A 42 13.58 -2.05 8.42
C HIS A 42 14.92 -2.36 7.74
N TYR A 43 15.01 -2.17 6.43
CA TYR A 43 16.17 -2.46 5.60
C TYR A 43 16.47 -1.27 4.68
N SER A 44 16.89 -0.17 5.30
CA SER A 44 17.20 1.06 4.58
C SER A 44 18.22 0.82 3.46
N GLY A 45 17.90 1.30 2.26
CA GLY A 45 18.74 1.15 1.06
C GLY A 45 18.56 -0.14 0.26
N LEU A 46 17.75 -1.10 0.72
CA LEU A 46 17.46 -2.32 -0.04
C LEU A 46 16.72 -2.00 -1.34
N THR A 47 15.58 -1.31 -1.24
CA THR A 47 14.74 -1.03 -2.41
C THR A 47 15.43 -0.05 -3.36
N ALA A 48 16.13 0.94 -2.81
CA ALA A 48 16.91 1.91 -3.58
C ALA A 48 18.02 1.26 -4.43
N LYS A 49 18.56 0.11 -3.99
CA LYS A 49 19.64 -0.59 -4.70
C LYS A 49 19.14 -1.65 -5.68
N TRP A 50 18.06 -2.34 -5.34
CA TRP A 50 17.67 -3.57 -6.04
C TRP A 50 16.28 -3.54 -6.68
N MET A 51 15.47 -2.53 -6.38
CA MET A 51 14.08 -2.46 -6.85
C MET A 51 13.91 -1.27 -7.78
N ASN A 52 13.75 -1.56 -9.07
CA ASN A 52 13.53 -0.58 -10.13
C ASN A 52 12.04 -0.29 -10.39
N TYR A 53 11.15 -1.13 -9.87
CA TYR A 53 9.71 -1.03 -10.08
C TYR A 53 8.98 -0.43 -8.87
N GLU A 54 7.76 0.06 -9.07
CA GLU A 54 6.99 0.78 -8.04
C GLU A 54 6.50 -0.13 -6.89
N SER A 55 6.13 -1.38 -7.20
CA SER A 55 5.60 -2.34 -6.22
C SER A 55 6.60 -3.44 -5.89
N ALA A 56 6.76 -3.71 -4.59
CA ALA A 56 7.60 -4.82 -4.10
C ALA A 56 7.08 -6.21 -4.47
N PHE A 57 5.84 -6.32 -4.97
CA PHE A 57 5.25 -7.58 -5.44
C PHE A 57 5.49 -7.84 -6.94
N SER A 58 5.98 -6.87 -7.69
CA SER A 58 6.34 -7.04 -9.10
C SER A 58 7.75 -7.65 -9.23
N VAL A 59 8.15 -8.01 -10.44
CA VAL A 59 9.55 -8.39 -10.69
C VAL A 59 10.41 -7.13 -10.54
N TRP A 60 11.36 -7.13 -9.59
CA TRP A 60 12.09 -5.93 -9.17
C TRP A 60 12.92 -5.27 -10.26
N ASP A 61 13.38 -6.04 -11.26
CA ASP A 61 14.16 -5.55 -12.40
C ASP A 61 13.28 -5.12 -13.60
N SER A 62 11.95 -5.09 -13.43
CA SER A 62 11.05 -4.62 -14.49
C SER A 62 11.26 -3.14 -14.77
N ALA A 63 11.13 -2.75 -16.03
CA ALA A 63 11.08 -1.34 -16.41
C ALA A 63 9.84 -0.66 -15.78
N PRO A 64 9.95 0.60 -15.32
CA PRO A 64 8.82 1.32 -14.75
C PRO A 64 7.71 1.51 -15.79
N GLN A 65 6.46 1.48 -15.35
CA GLN A 65 5.32 1.70 -16.24
C GLN A 65 5.21 3.20 -16.58
N PRO A 66 5.01 3.55 -17.85
CA PRO A 66 4.73 4.93 -18.21
C PRO A 66 3.39 5.37 -17.62
N HIS A 67 3.31 6.62 -17.18
CA HIS A 67 2.07 7.19 -16.69
C HIS A 67 1.00 7.21 -17.80
N ASN A 68 -0.16 6.62 -17.52
CA ASN A 68 -1.31 6.69 -18.43
C ASN A 68 -2.12 7.98 -18.16
N PRO A 69 -2.15 8.94 -19.10
CA PRO A 69 -2.79 10.24 -18.90
C PRO A 69 -4.33 10.16 -18.84
N MET A 70 -4.93 9.05 -19.28
CA MET A 70 -6.38 8.85 -19.18
C MET A 70 -6.79 8.66 -17.70
N PRO A 71 -7.81 9.39 -17.22
CA PRO A 71 -8.34 9.22 -15.86
C PRO A 71 -8.73 7.77 -15.57
N LEU A 72 -8.42 7.27 -14.36
CA LEU A 72 -8.51 5.84 -14.01
C LEU A 72 -9.86 5.20 -14.36
N TYR A 73 -10.98 5.86 -14.03
CA TYR A 73 -12.34 5.35 -14.28
C TYR A 73 -12.81 5.46 -15.74
N LEU A 74 -12.05 6.12 -16.62
CA LEU A 74 -12.36 6.29 -18.04
C LEU A 74 -11.48 5.43 -18.96
N ARG A 75 -10.60 4.59 -18.38
CA ARG A 75 -9.73 3.69 -19.15
C ARG A 75 -10.56 2.53 -19.72
N ILE A 76 -10.35 2.22 -20.99
CA ILE A 76 -11.02 1.11 -21.68
C ILE A 76 -10.04 -0.07 -21.75
N PRO A 77 -10.44 -1.28 -21.32
CA PRO A 77 -9.62 -2.48 -21.50
C PRO A 77 -9.42 -2.80 -22.98
N ASN A 78 -8.19 -3.19 -23.34
CA ASN A 78 -7.86 -3.70 -24.68
C ASN A 78 -7.79 -5.23 -24.66
#